data_AF-A0A2P8HPY1-F1
#
_entry.id   AF-A0A2P8HPY1-F1
#
_cell.length_a   1.000
_cell.length_b   1.000
_cell.length_c   1.000
_cell.angle_alpha   90.00
_cell.angle_beta   90.00
_cell.angle_gamma   90.00
#
_symmetry.space_group_name_H-M   'P 1'
#
loop_
_entity.id
_entity.type
_entity.pdbx_description
1 polymer ?
#
loop_
_entity_poly.entity_id
_entity_poly.type
_entity_poly.pdbx_seq_one_letter_code
_entity_poly.pdbx_strand_id
1 'polypeptide(L)'
;MFKHNYLLCIVLLLTLAIGCTKEQGNRKEDQSAQKSDDALIKLLVKEGYDRKDIVEFKDRYVVQGDIIFYKKDLEQRVAKVTTEQARSPYLVSPAYRHINVYLNAGSFSAVNLSGILDNVIAAYNAVGSGIQLSRVYSAAAANIQIVQNSGLQLGICGQSGFPLSTGQPFNTVYISEYTLTYYNLTSASQLTLLVAHELGHCVGLRHTNWQPSGESAAIPIPSTPSADGASVMNGGTCGNNWGGFSYYDQVALKALYPVTLGGPDRLNTNEQLLQGQVLRSTDGRFILIMQTDGNLVIYYYNVALWSSITAGNPNINRCVMQGDGNLVLYDTGNVAHWSSNTTTGIPGVLVMQSDGNLVIYQNGVGRWSSNTAGY
;
A
#
# COMPACT_ATOMS: atom_id res chain seq x y z
N MET A 1 -78.75 50.42 31.65
CA MET A 1 -78.83 50.96 33.02
C MET A 1 -78.09 50.01 33.95
N PHE A 2 -77.12 50.55 34.70
CA PHE A 2 -76.46 50.02 35.91
C PHE A 2 -75.73 48.65 35.82
N LYS A 3 -74.37 48.65 35.84
CA LYS A 3 -73.47 48.65 37.03
C LYS A 3 -73.63 47.35 37.83
N HIS A 4 -72.62 46.67 38.38
CA HIS A 4 -71.17 46.72 38.55
C HIS A 4 -70.88 45.36 39.27
N ASN A 5 -69.68 44.80 39.19
CA ASN A 5 -68.83 44.63 40.39
C ASN A 5 -67.57 43.81 40.11
N TYR A 6 -66.55 44.20 40.86
CA TYR A 6 -65.13 44.02 40.69
C TYR A 6 -64.57 42.80 41.43
N LEU A 7 -63.27 42.57 41.15
CA LEU A 7 -62.20 42.19 42.10
C LEU A 7 -61.98 40.68 42.33
N LEU A 8 -60.79 40.10 42.54
CA LEU A 8 -59.37 40.27 42.18
C LEU A 8 -58.65 39.13 42.95
N CYS A 9 -57.51 38.61 42.43
CA CYS A 9 -56.52 37.74 43.12
C CYS A 9 -56.97 36.29 43.41
N ILE A 10 -56.17 35.21 43.28
CA ILE A 10 -54.80 34.91 43.76
C ILE A 10 -54.14 33.80 42.90
N VAL A 11 -52.79 33.77 42.88
CA VAL A 11 -51.87 32.86 42.14
C VAL A 11 -51.40 31.65 43.02
N LEU A 12 -50.80 30.62 42.37
CA LEU A 12 -50.01 29.44 42.84
C LEU A 12 -50.83 28.12 42.97
N LEU A 13 -50.37 26.90 42.62
CA LEU A 13 -49.16 26.27 42.06
C LEU A 13 -49.50 24.77 41.76
N LEU A 14 -48.83 24.14 40.76
CA LEU A 14 -48.41 22.71 40.61
C LEU A 14 -49.45 21.57 40.89
N THR A 15 -49.62 20.46 40.15
CA THR A 15 -48.82 19.66 39.20
C THR A 15 -49.67 18.49 38.64
N LEU A 16 -49.34 18.06 37.40
CA LEU A 16 -49.38 16.69 36.81
C LEU A 16 -50.70 15.88 36.74
N ALA A 17 -51.15 15.54 35.52
CA ALA A 17 -50.96 14.21 34.90
C ALA A 17 -51.88 13.92 33.67
N ILE A 18 -51.23 13.53 32.55
CA ILE A 18 -51.54 12.46 31.58
C ILE A 18 -52.83 12.52 30.72
N GLY A 19 -52.63 12.42 29.39
CA GLY A 19 -53.44 11.55 28.52
C GLY A 19 -53.86 12.12 27.17
N CYS A 20 -53.13 11.79 26.09
CA CYS A 20 -53.61 11.89 24.71
C CYS A 20 -53.36 10.56 23.98
N THR A 21 -54.40 10.02 23.34
CA THR A 21 -54.35 8.88 22.41
C THR A 21 -54.96 9.29 21.08
N LYS A 22 -54.31 8.94 19.96
CA LYS A 22 -54.99 8.33 18.82
C LYS A 22 -54.02 7.67 17.84
N GLU A 23 -54.41 6.47 17.41
CA GLU A 23 -53.77 5.54 16.49
C GLU A 23 -53.67 6.04 15.04
N GLN A 24 -52.67 5.52 14.31
CA GLN A 24 -52.79 5.22 12.88
C GLN A 24 -52.21 3.83 12.56
N GLY A 25 -53.02 3.02 11.89
CA GLY A 25 -52.72 1.63 11.52
C GLY A 25 -51.92 1.50 10.22
N ASN A 26 -50.74 0.89 10.37
CA ASN A 26 -50.24 -0.30 9.66
C ASN A 26 -50.37 -0.39 8.12
N ARG A 27 -49.31 -0.02 7.39
CA ARG A 27 -48.85 -0.77 6.21
C ARG A 27 -47.71 -1.68 6.67
N LYS A 28 -47.91 -2.98 6.50
CA LYS A 28 -46.93 -4.02 6.79
C LYS A 28 -45.72 -3.86 5.87
N GLU A 29 -44.60 -3.43 6.43
CA GLU A 29 -43.28 -3.75 5.89
C GLU A 29 -43.08 -5.26 6.03
N ASP A 30 -42.81 -5.91 4.90
CA ASP A 30 -42.32 -7.28 4.85
C ASP A 30 -40.89 -7.30 5.40
N GLN A 31 -40.79 -7.33 6.72
CA GLN A 31 -39.56 -7.66 7.42
C GLN A 31 -39.33 -9.17 7.29
N SER A 32 -38.57 -9.58 6.29
CA SER A 32 -37.61 -10.66 6.48
C SER A 32 -36.26 -10.04 6.85
N ALA A 33 -36.14 -9.65 8.12
CA ALA A 33 -34.85 -9.37 8.74
C ALA A 33 -34.06 -10.67 8.77
N GLN A 34 -33.30 -10.94 7.72
CA GLN A 34 -32.37 -12.06 7.71
C GLN A 34 -31.14 -11.66 8.52
N LYS A 35 -31.07 -12.18 9.76
CA LYS A 35 -29.86 -12.18 10.57
C LYS A 35 -28.70 -12.74 9.73
N SER A 36 -27.81 -11.86 9.31
CA SER A 36 -26.48 -12.22 8.84
C SER A 36 -25.51 -11.17 9.35
N ASP A 37 -25.11 -11.32 10.62
CA ASP A 37 -23.80 -10.83 11.04
C ASP A 37 -22.75 -11.67 10.31
N ASP A 38 -22.53 -11.38 9.03
CA ASP A 38 -21.56 -12.09 8.20
C ASP A 38 -20.19 -12.04 8.87
N ALA A 39 -19.49 -13.17 8.91
CA ALA A 39 -18.16 -13.29 9.51
C ALA A 39 -17.18 -12.26 8.92
N LEU A 40 -17.41 -11.85 7.67
CA LEU A 40 -16.65 -10.81 6.97
C LEU A 40 -16.94 -9.40 7.47
N ILE A 41 -18.20 -9.07 7.81
CA ILE A 41 -18.54 -7.79 8.46
C ILE A 41 -17.91 -7.76 9.85
N LYS A 42 -17.98 -8.87 10.60
CA LYS A 42 -17.30 -9.00 11.89
C LYS A 42 -15.78 -8.88 11.76
N LEU A 43 -15.20 -9.39 10.68
CA LEU A 43 -13.78 -9.21 10.37
C LEU A 43 -13.46 -7.75 10.12
N LEU A 44 -14.24 -7.05 9.29
CA LEU A 44 -14.09 -5.62 9.05
C LEU A 44 -14.23 -4.82 10.37
N VAL A 45 -15.24 -5.11 11.18
CA VAL A 45 -15.41 -4.47 12.50
C VAL A 45 -14.24 -4.79 13.45
N LYS A 46 -13.71 -6.02 13.40
CA LYS A 46 -12.52 -6.44 14.17
C LYS A 46 -11.23 -5.80 13.66
N GLU A 47 -11.14 -5.52 12.36
CA GLU A 47 -10.06 -4.74 11.75
C GLU A 47 -10.18 -3.26 12.10
N GLY A 48 -11.34 -2.83 12.63
CA GLY A 48 -11.59 -1.52 13.22
C GLY A 48 -12.55 -0.65 12.41
N TYR A 49 -13.31 -1.19 11.45
CA TYR A 49 -14.26 -0.40 10.66
C TYR A 49 -15.54 -0.25 11.47
N ASP A 50 -16.04 0.97 11.56
CA ASP A 50 -17.31 1.23 12.21
C ASP A 50 -18.44 0.62 11.36
N ARG A 51 -19.30 -0.21 11.98
CA ARG A 51 -20.35 -0.95 11.27
C ARG A 51 -21.33 -0.05 10.49
N LYS A 52 -21.44 1.22 10.90
CA LYS A 52 -22.25 2.26 10.25
C LYS A 52 -21.67 2.73 8.91
N ASP A 53 -20.35 2.60 8.73
CA ASP A 53 -19.63 3.08 7.55
C ASP A 53 -19.42 1.95 6.52
N ILE A 54 -19.88 0.74 6.82
CA ILE A 54 -19.80 -0.43 5.94
C ILE A 54 -21.13 -0.58 5.19
N VAL A 55 -21.10 -0.36 3.88
CA VAL A 55 -22.19 -0.63 2.95
C VAL A 55 -21.96 -1.97 2.29
N GLU A 56 -22.88 -2.91 2.49
CA GLU A 56 -22.81 -4.25 1.91
C GLU A 56 -23.47 -4.30 0.54
N PHE A 57 -22.72 -4.77 -0.45
CA PHE A 57 -23.21 -5.15 -1.77
C PHE A 57 -23.12 -6.68 -1.94
N LYS A 58 -23.67 -7.21 -3.03
CA LYS A 58 -23.73 -8.66 -3.28
C LYS A 58 -22.35 -9.33 -3.26
N ASP A 59 -21.35 -8.68 -3.86
CA ASP A 59 -20.00 -9.20 -4.12
C ASP A 59 -18.89 -8.51 -3.31
N ARG A 60 -19.20 -7.36 -2.69
CA ARG A 60 -18.22 -6.51 -2.01
C ARG A 60 -18.82 -5.77 -0.81
N TYR A 61 -17.94 -5.27 0.04
CA TYR A 61 -18.19 -4.24 1.03
C TYR A 61 -17.57 -2.94 0.54
N VAL A 62 -18.30 -1.83 0.62
CA VAL A 62 -17.77 -0.49 0.47
C VAL A 62 -17.70 0.11 1.86
N VAL A 63 -16.54 0.63 2.23
CA VAL A 63 -16.33 1.22 3.56
C VAL A 63 -15.99 2.69 3.40
N GLN A 64 -16.66 3.55 4.20
CA GLN A 64 -16.46 4.99 4.25
C GLN A 64 -16.68 5.73 2.92
N GLY A 65 -17.28 5.05 1.94
CA GLY A 65 -17.68 5.60 0.65
C GLY A 65 -16.66 5.41 -0.47
N ASP A 66 -15.37 5.25 -0.16
CA ASP A 66 -14.27 5.26 -1.15
C ASP A 66 -13.39 3.99 -1.14
N ILE A 67 -13.56 3.09 -0.16
CA ILE A 67 -12.75 1.86 -0.05
C ILE A 67 -13.57 0.60 -0.38
N ILE A 68 -13.11 -0.21 -1.34
CA ILE A 68 -13.73 -1.50 -1.71
C ILE A 68 -13.00 -2.71 -1.10
N PHE A 69 -13.75 -3.64 -0.51
CA PHE A 69 -13.31 -5.00 -0.19
C PHE A 69 -14.21 -6.05 -0.86
N TYR A 70 -13.66 -6.90 -1.73
CA TYR A 70 -14.44 -8.03 -2.26
C TYR A 70 -14.58 -9.13 -1.20
N LYS A 71 -15.78 -9.70 -1.08
CA LYS A 71 -16.09 -10.69 -0.03
C LYS A 71 -15.17 -11.91 -0.08
N LYS A 72 -14.87 -12.38 -1.30
CA LYS A 72 -13.95 -13.51 -1.57
C LYS A 72 -12.51 -13.30 -1.09
N ASP A 73 -12.07 -12.06 -0.91
CA ASP A 73 -10.67 -11.72 -0.61
C ASP A 73 -10.45 -11.43 0.90
N LEU A 74 -11.54 -11.33 1.67
CA LEU A 74 -11.52 -11.04 3.10
C LEU A 74 -11.29 -12.27 3.98
N GLU A 75 -11.49 -13.49 3.47
CA GLU A 75 -11.49 -14.73 4.27
C GLU A 75 -10.12 -15.16 4.86
N GLN A 76 -9.02 -14.44 4.60
CA GLN A 76 -7.65 -14.93 4.88
C GLN A 76 -6.73 -13.98 5.68
N ARG A 77 -7.27 -13.12 6.57
CA ARG A 77 -6.49 -11.98 7.11
C ARG A 77 -6.29 -12.02 8.65
N VAL A 78 -5.06 -11.79 9.11
CA VAL A 78 -4.65 -11.66 10.54
C VAL A 78 -3.71 -10.45 10.70
N ALA A 79 -3.84 -9.70 11.81
CA ALA A 79 -3.23 -8.38 12.03
C ALA A 79 -2.35 -8.27 13.30
N LYS A 80 -1.45 -7.25 13.32
CA LYS A 80 -0.97 -6.53 14.54
C LYS A 80 -0.41 -5.12 14.20
N VAL A 81 -0.37 -4.22 15.19
CA VAL A 81 -0.46 -2.73 15.13
C VAL A 81 0.81 -1.99 15.61
N THR A 82 1.13 -0.81 15.03
CA THR A 82 1.54 0.50 15.66
C THR A 82 1.46 1.67 14.62
N THR A 83 1.93 2.90 14.90
CA THR A 83 1.41 4.21 14.43
C THR A 83 2.29 5.03 13.46
N GLU A 84 2.15 4.81 12.14
CA GLU A 84 2.81 5.55 11.04
C GLU A 84 1.82 5.73 9.85
N GLN A 85 2.22 6.28 8.68
CA GLN A 85 1.41 6.20 7.44
C GLN A 85 0.98 4.75 7.23
N ALA A 86 -0.18 4.57 6.60
CA ALA A 86 -0.91 3.33 6.70
C ALA A 86 -0.89 2.54 5.38
N ARG A 87 -0.81 1.20 5.47
CA ARG A 87 -0.90 0.30 4.31
C ARG A 87 -1.92 -0.82 4.48
N SER A 88 -2.37 -1.33 3.35
CA SER A 88 -3.07 -2.59 3.24
C SER A 88 -2.13 -3.79 3.58
N PRO A 89 -2.66 -4.92 4.09
CA PRO A 89 -1.90 -6.15 4.30
C PRO A 89 -1.18 -6.65 3.05
N TYR A 90 -1.83 -6.58 1.89
CA TYR A 90 -1.27 -7.02 0.62
C TYR A 90 -0.63 -5.83 -0.12
N LEU A 91 0.51 -6.12 -0.76
CA LEU A 91 1.28 -5.19 -1.57
C LEU A 91 1.42 -5.73 -2.98
N VAL A 92 1.73 -4.84 -3.93
CA VAL A 92 2.07 -5.24 -5.28
C VAL A 92 3.39 -6.01 -5.28
N SER A 93 3.31 -7.31 -5.60
CA SER A 93 4.49 -8.18 -5.64
C SER A 93 5.43 -7.76 -6.79
N PRO A 94 6.74 -8.07 -6.72
CA PRO A 94 7.72 -7.66 -7.73
C PRO A 94 7.30 -7.95 -9.18
N ALA A 95 6.62 -9.07 -9.43
CA ALA A 95 6.15 -9.47 -10.76
C ALA A 95 5.13 -8.51 -11.40
N TYR A 96 4.44 -7.69 -10.59
CA TYR A 96 3.38 -6.77 -11.07
C TYR A 96 3.71 -5.30 -10.83
N ARG A 97 4.96 -4.95 -10.50
CA ARG A 97 5.33 -3.55 -10.22
C ARG A 97 5.49 -2.67 -11.47
N HIS A 98 5.55 -3.28 -12.65
CA HIS A 98 5.32 -2.56 -13.92
C HIS A 98 3.82 -2.55 -14.19
N ILE A 99 3.17 -1.43 -13.84
CA ILE A 99 1.72 -1.31 -13.80
C ILE A 99 1.25 -0.50 -15.01
N ASN A 100 0.58 -1.18 -15.93
CA ASN A 100 -0.09 -0.53 -17.05
C ASN A 100 -1.41 0.09 -16.60
N VAL A 101 -1.56 1.40 -16.82
CA VAL A 101 -2.77 2.16 -16.49
C VAL A 101 -3.48 2.58 -17.77
N TYR A 102 -4.74 2.21 -17.89
CA TYR A 102 -5.61 2.60 -18.99
C TYR A 102 -6.64 3.62 -18.52
N LEU A 103 -6.79 4.69 -19.28
CA LEU A 103 -7.90 5.63 -19.12
C LEU A 103 -9.00 5.29 -20.12
N ASN A 104 -10.21 4.99 -19.62
CA ASN A 104 -11.38 4.88 -20.48
C ASN A 104 -11.85 6.28 -20.92
N ALA A 105 -11.22 6.81 -21.97
CA ALA A 105 -11.44 8.17 -22.45
C ALA A 105 -12.90 8.45 -22.87
N GLY A 106 -13.65 7.42 -23.29
CA GLY A 106 -15.08 7.55 -23.63
C GLY A 106 -15.95 7.97 -22.44
N SER A 107 -15.45 7.80 -21.22
CA SER A 107 -16.14 8.14 -19.97
C SER A 107 -15.87 9.57 -19.48
N PHE A 108 -15.10 10.41 -20.19
CA PHE A 108 -14.66 11.71 -19.64
C PHE A 108 -14.75 12.86 -20.65
N SER A 109 -15.78 12.89 -21.51
CA SER A 109 -15.92 13.85 -22.62
C SER A 109 -15.87 15.34 -22.24
N ALA A 110 -16.14 15.69 -20.98
CA ALA A 110 -16.15 17.08 -20.49
C ALA A 110 -14.78 17.59 -20.00
N VAL A 111 -13.79 16.72 -19.75
CA VAL A 111 -12.50 17.12 -19.16
C VAL A 111 -11.33 16.32 -19.77
N ASN A 112 -10.20 16.98 -20.00
CA ASN A 112 -8.99 16.31 -20.47
C ASN A 112 -8.31 15.49 -19.35
N LEU A 113 -8.86 14.32 -19.03
CA LEU A 113 -8.28 13.39 -18.04
C LEU A 113 -7.00 12.71 -18.56
N SER A 114 -6.73 12.79 -19.87
CA SER A 114 -5.53 12.22 -20.49
C SER A 114 -4.26 12.89 -19.96
N GLY A 115 -4.17 14.22 -20.03
CA GLY A 115 -3.00 14.95 -19.51
C GLY A 115 -2.84 14.83 -17.99
N ILE A 116 -3.96 14.68 -17.28
CA ILE A 116 -3.96 14.44 -15.83
C ILE A 116 -3.34 13.09 -15.50
N LEU A 117 -3.73 12.02 -16.20
CA LEU A 117 -3.13 10.70 -16.00
C LEU A 117 -1.62 10.71 -16.27
N ASP A 118 -1.18 11.38 -17.34
CA ASP A 118 0.24 11.48 -17.67
C ASP A 118 1.04 12.16 -16.54
N ASN A 119 0.48 13.22 -15.93
CA ASN A 119 1.09 13.89 -14.77
C ASN A 119 1.15 12.99 -13.53
N VAL A 120 0.10 12.23 -13.26
CA VAL A 120 0.06 11.31 -12.10
C VAL A 120 1.08 10.19 -12.29
N ILE A 121 1.14 9.58 -13.48
CA ILE A 121 2.14 8.57 -13.83
C ILE A 121 3.56 9.13 -13.64
N ALA A 122 3.81 10.33 -14.15
CA ALA A 122 5.10 10.99 -13.98
C ALA A 122 5.45 11.22 -12.51
N ALA A 123 4.48 11.65 -11.69
CA ALA A 123 4.70 11.88 -10.27
C ALA A 123 5.07 10.59 -9.51
N TYR A 124 4.35 9.49 -9.74
CA TYR A 124 4.65 8.20 -9.12
C TYR A 124 6.03 7.67 -9.54
N ASN A 125 6.35 7.77 -10.83
CA ASN A 125 7.64 7.34 -11.36
C ASN A 125 8.79 8.21 -10.83
N ALA A 126 8.57 9.52 -10.64
CA ALA A 126 9.55 10.46 -10.11
C ALA A 126 9.92 10.19 -8.64
N VAL A 127 9.05 9.51 -7.87
CA VAL A 127 9.38 9.07 -6.51
C VAL A 127 10.64 8.18 -6.52
N GLY A 128 10.85 7.39 -7.57
CA GLY A 128 11.90 6.40 -7.62
C GLY A 128 11.66 5.32 -6.58
N SER A 129 10.46 4.72 -6.62
CA SER A 129 10.12 3.48 -5.90
C SER A 129 10.23 2.28 -6.85
N GLY A 130 10.05 1.07 -6.33
CA GLY A 130 10.03 -0.16 -7.13
C GLY A 130 8.81 -0.28 -8.05
N ILE A 131 7.81 0.60 -7.92
CA ILE A 131 6.68 0.69 -8.85
C ILE A 131 7.02 1.58 -10.03
N GLN A 132 6.68 1.12 -11.22
CA GLN A 132 6.72 1.89 -12.46
C GLN A 132 5.36 1.84 -13.14
N LEU A 133 4.72 2.99 -13.30
CA LEU A 133 3.48 3.11 -14.03
C LEU A 133 3.76 3.42 -15.50
N SER A 134 2.97 2.83 -16.39
CA SER A 134 3.00 3.11 -17.82
C SER A 134 1.60 3.31 -18.34
N ARG A 135 1.41 4.30 -19.20
CA ARG A 135 0.12 4.50 -19.86
C ARG A 135 -0.06 3.50 -20.99
N VAL A 136 -1.22 2.87 -21.05
CA VAL A 136 -1.65 2.06 -22.19
C VAL A 136 -2.97 2.59 -22.76
N TYR A 137 -3.26 2.20 -24.00
CA TYR A 137 -4.40 2.71 -24.77
C TYR A 137 -5.45 1.64 -25.08
N SER A 138 -5.34 0.45 -24.47
CA SER A 138 -6.37 -0.58 -24.53
C SER A 138 -6.64 -1.14 -23.14
N ALA A 139 -7.92 -1.38 -22.83
CA ALA A 139 -8.34 -1.98 -21.56
C ALA A 139 -7.75 -3.39 -21.35
N ALA A 140 -7.56 -4.16 -22.42
CA ALA A 140 -7.00 -5.51 -22.36
C ALA A 140 -5.52 -5.55 -21.93
N ALA A 141 -4.77 -4.48 -22.16
CA ALA A 141 -3.37 -4.37 -21.75
C ALA A 141 -3.20 -3.77 -20.34
N ALA A 142 -4.29 -3.39 -19.68
CA ALA A 142 -4.28 -2.64 -18.44
C ALA A 142 -4.20 -3.55 -17.22
N ASN A 143 -3.34 -3.20 -16.26
CA ASN A 143 -3.42 -3.71 -14.91
C ASN A 143 -4.46 -2.93 -14.10
N ILE A 144 -4.52 -1.60 -14.31
CA ILE A 144 -5.47 -0.69 -13.66
C ILE A 144 -6.24 0.07 -14.72
N GLN A 145 -7.57 0.13 -14.59
CA GLN A 145 -8.43 0.94 -15.45
C GLN A 145 -9.03 2.11 -14.66
N ILE A 146 -8.96 3.31 -15.23
CA ILE A 146 -9.66 4.49 -14.72
C ILE A 146 -10.95 4.66 -15.50
N VAL A 147 -12.08 4.58 -14.80
CA VAL A 147 -13.43 4.58 -15.39
C VAL A 147 -14.35 5.52 -14.63
N GLN A 148 -15.31 6.14 -15.33
CA GLN A 148 -16.36 6.92 -14.67
C GLN A 148 -17.45 5.99 -14.15
N ASN A 149 -18.05 6.32 -13.01
CA ASN A 149 -19.12 5.54 -12.39
C ASN A 149 -20.25 6.43 -11.88
N SER A 150 -21.45 6.21 -12.41
CA SER A 150 -22.67 6.93 -12.06
C SER A 150 -23.40 6.35 -10.84
N GLY A 151 -23.01 5.15 -10.40
CA GLY A 151 -23.61 4.43 -9.28
C GLY A 151 -22.97 4.71 -7.91
N LEU A 152 -21.99 5.62 -7.83
CA LEU A 152 -21.39 6.02 -6.55
C LEU A 152 -22.34 6.94 -5.78
N GLN A 153 -22.35 6.84 -4.45
CA GLN A 153 -23.22 7.68 -3.62
C GLN A 153 -22.79 9.16 -3.69
N LEU A 154 -23.75 10.07 -3.49
CA LEU A 154 -23.48 11.50 -3.39
C LEU A 154 -22.46 11.77 -2.27
N GLY A 155 -21.47 12.60 -2.56
CA GLY A 155 -20.36 12.92 -1.65
C GLY A 155 -19.06 12.17 -1.92
N ILE A 156 -19.10 11.10 -2.73
CA ILE A 156 -17.92 10.33 -3.11
C ILE A 156 -17.38 10.85 -4.44
N CYS A 157 -16.09 11.18 -4.49
CA CYS A 157 -15.46 11.69 -5.70
C CYS A 157 -14.67 10.64 -6.48
N GLY A 158 -14.06 9.72 -5.76
CA GLY A 158 -13.34 8.57 -6.30
C GLY A 158 -13.57 7.36 -5.40
N GLN A 159 -13.34 6.18 -5.95
CA GLN A 159 -13.39 4.95 -5.19
C GLN A 159 -12.45 3.92 -5.83
N SER A 160 -11.72 3.20 -4.99
CA SER A 160 -10.82 2.14 -5.41
C SER A 160 -10.67 1.08 -4.32
N GLY A 161 -9.79 0.11 -4.52
CA GLY A 161 -9.53 -0.97 -3.58
C GLY A 161 -8.04 -1.20 -3.44
N PHE A 162 -7.68 -2.26 -2.71
CA PHE A 162 -6.28 -2.58 -2.39
C PHE A 162 -5.71 -3.73 -3.23
N PRO A 163 -4.38 -3.91 -3.27
CA PRO A 163 -3.77 -5.08 -3.89
C PRO A 163 -4.40 -6.38 -3.42
N LEU A 164 -4.49 -7.33 -4.34
CA LEU A 164 -5.03 -8.66 -4.08
C LEU A 164 -4.00 -9.52 -3.35
N SER A 165 -4.45 -10.58 -2.69
CA SER A 165 -3.57 -11.58 -2.05
C SER A 165 -2.61 -12.26 -3.04
N THR A 166 -2.96 -12.25 -4.33
CA THR A 166 -2.12 -12.72 -5.44
C THR A 166 -0.97 -11.76 -5.79
N GLY A 167 -0.87 -10.61 -5.14
CA GLY A 167 0.16 -9.60 -5.35
C GLY A 167 -0.09 -8.67 -6.55
N GLN A 168 -1.25 -8.76 -7.21
CA GLN A 168 -1.66 -7.82 -8.26
C GLN A 168 -2.19 -6.52 -7.64
N PRO A 169 -2.00 -5.36 -8.29
CA PRO A 169 -2.67 -4.12 -7.86
C PRO A 169 -4.19 -4.27 -7.96
N PHE A 170 -4.93 -3.41 -7.25
CA PHE A 170 -6.36 -3.29 -7.50
C PHE A 170 -6.57 -2.76 -8.93
N ASN A 171 -7.49 -3.37 -9.66
CA ASN A 171 -7.53 -3.23 -11.11
C ASN A 171 -8.43 -2.09 -11.61
N THR A 172 -9.07 -1.32 -10.74
CA THR A 172 -10.00 -0.27 -11.15
C THR A 172 -10.01 0.93 -10.22
N VAL A 173 -9.90 2.12 -10.80
CA VAL A 173 -10.19 3.39 -10.15
C VAL A 173 -11.51 3.90 -10.71
N TYR A 174 -12.49 4.09 -9.85
CA TYR A 174 -13.75 4.72 -10.19
C TYR A 174 -13.67 6.22 -9.91
N ILE A 175 -14.05 7.04 -10.87
CA ILE A 175 -14.29 8.47 -10.68
C ILE A 175 -15.80 8.71 -10.76
N SER A 176 -16.36 9.38 -9.77
CA SER A 176 -17.80 9.61 -9.71
C SER A 176 -18.28 10.52 -10.84
N GLU A 177 -19.39 10.19 -11.48
CA GLU A 177 -20.02 11.10 -12.45
C GLU A 177 -20.47 12.41 -11.79
N TYR A 178 -20.90 12.35 -10.52
CA TYR A 178 -21.30 13.51 -9.73
C TYR A 178 -20.14 14.49 -9.49
N THR A 179 -18.88 14.01 -9.45
CA THR A 179 -17.70 14.88 -9.35
C THR A 179 -17.63 15.90 -10.46
N LEU A 180 -17.90 15.46 -11.69
CA LEU A 180 -17.81 16.31 -12.87
C LEU A 180 -19.10 17.08 -13.11
N THR A 181 -20.26 16.46 -12.88
CA THR A 181 -21.56 17.02 -13.27
C THR A 181 -22.23 17.83 -12.16
N TYR A 182 -22.10 17.41 -10.90
CA TYR A 182 -22.77 18.05 -9.76
C TYR A 182 -21.82 18.98 -8.98
N TYR A 183 -20.61 18.51 -8.67
CA TYR A 183 -19.59 19.30 -7.98
C TYR A 183 -18.78 20.20 -8.91
N ASN A 184 -18.94 20.05 -10.23
CA ASN A 184 -18.24 20.82 -11.27
C ASN A 184 -16.70 20.84 -11.08
N LEU A 185 -16.14 19.75 -10.58
CA LEU A 185 -14.71 19.63 -10.28
C LEU A 185 -13.92 19.36 -11.56
N THR A 186 -13.64 20.43 -12.30
CA THR A 186 -13.00 20.38 -13.63
C THR A 186 -11.52 20.82 -13.61
N SER A 187 -11.02 21.28 -12.46
CA SER A 187 -9.63 21.71 -12.32
C SER A 187 -8.68 20.54 -12.53
N ALA A 188 -7.70 20.73 -13.42
CA ALA A 188 -6.65 19.74 -13.65
C ALA A 188 -5.89 19.42 -12.37
N SER A 189 -5.65 20.41 -11.50
CA SER A 189 -4.96 20.19 -10.21
C SER A 189 -5.80 19.34 -9.26
N GLN A 190 -7.10 19.62 -9.13
CA GLN A 190 -7.97 18.86 -8.23
C GLN A 190 -8.17 17.41 -8.69
N LEU A 191 -8.33 17.21 -10.01
CA LEU A 191 -8.45 15.88 -10.59
C LEU A 191 -7.12 15.10 -10.56
N THR A 192 -5.97 15.79 -10.65
CA THR A 192 -4.65 15.15 -10.46
C THR A 192 -4.54 14.58 -9.05
N LEU A 193 -4.95 15.33 -8.02
CA LEU A 193 -4.96 14.84 -6.65
C LEU A 193 -5.88 13.63 -6.48
N LEU A 194 -7.12 13.73 -6.99
CA LEU A 194 -8.08 12.64 -6.92
C LEU A 194 -7.53 11.36 -7.56
N VAL A 195 -7.04 11.42 -8.79
CA VAL A 195 -6.51 10.24 -9.50
C VAL A 195 -5.26 9.69 -8.81
N ALA A 196 -4.37 10.56 -8.31
CA ALA A 196 -3.18 10.12 -7.58
C ALA A 196 -3.52 9.40 -6.28
N HIS A 197 -4.52 9.91 -5.54
CA HIS A 197 -5.03 9.32 -4.31
C HIS A 197 -5.60 7.91 -4.54
N GLU A 198 -6.51 7.77 -5.51
CA GLU A 198 -7.14 6.48 -5.81
C GLU A 198 -6.14 5.44 -6.34
N LEU A 199 -5.14 5.87 -7.12
CA LEU A 199 -4.04 4.99 -7.51
C LEU A 199 -3.21 4.54 -6.30
N GLY A 200 -3.12 5.37 -5.26
CA GLY A 200 -2.42 5.07 -4.02
C GLY A 200 -3.02 3.85 -3.32
N HIS A 201 -4.35 3.80 -3.24
CA HIS A 201 -5.07 2.63 -2.75
C HIS A 201 -4.81 1.39 -3.61
N CYS A 202 -4.80 1.53 -4.93
CA CYS A 202 -4.54 0.41 -5.83
C CYS A 202 -3.16 -0.22 -5.61
N VAL A 203 -2.20 0.56 -5.10
CA VAL A 203 -0.86 0.12 -4.70
C VAL A 203 -0.72 -0.03 -3.18
N GLY A 204 -1.81 -0.11 -2.44
CA GLY A 204 -1.82 -0.55 -1.04
C GLY A 204 -1.57 0.55 0.00
N LEU A 205 -1.50 1.82 -0.39
CA LEU A 205 -1.52 2.94 0.56
C LEU A 205 -2.94 3.12 1.11
N ARG A 206 -3.06 3.42 2.40
CA ARG A 206 -4.32 3.79 3.05
C ARG A 206 -4.34 5.26 3.40
N HIS A 207 -5.46 5.72 3.93
CA HIS A 207 -5.52 7.08 4.41
C HIS A 207 -4.49 7.36 5.51
N THR A 208 -3.82 8.50 5.42
CA THR A 208 -2.82 8.93 6.40
C THR A 208 -3.47 9.47 7.68
N ASN A 209 -4.60 10.18 7.53
CA ASN A 209 -5.42 10.70 8.63
C ASN A 209 -6.45 9.68 9.16
N TRP A 210 -6.20 8.38 8.97
CA TRP A 210 -7.13 7.31 9.32
C TRP A 210 -7.57 7.37 10.81
N GLN A 211 -6.65 7.66 11.74
CA GLN A 211 -6.98 7.76 13.17
C GLN A 211 -7.94 8.92 13.51
N PRO A 212 -7.63 10.19 13.19
CA PRO A 212 -8.53 11.30 13.47
C PRO A 212 -9.82 11.26 12.63
N SER A 213 -9.81 10.59 11.47
CA SER A 213 -11.01 10.33 10.66
C SER A 213 -11.88 9.17 11.17
N GLY A 214 -11.46 8.49 12.24
CA GLY A 214 -12.20 7.38 12.84
C GLY A 214 -12.18 6.08 12.01
N GLU A 215 -11.18 5.90 11.16
CA GLU A 215 -10.99 4.69 10.35
C GLU A 215 -10.26 3.57 11.13
N SER A 216 -10.22 2.41 10.51
CA SER A 216 -9.71 1.16 11.06
C SER A 216 -8.21 1.09 11.24
N ALA A 217 -7.78 0.21 12.14
CA ALA A 217 -6.37 -0.05 12.38
C ALA A 217 -5.69 -0.48 11.08
N ALA A 218 -4.73 0.33 10.65
CA ALA A 218 -3.89 0.03 9.50
C ALA A 218 -2.54 -0.56 9.92
N ILE A 219 -1.86 -1.20 8.97
CA ILE A 219 -0.46 -1.58 9.17
C ILE A 219 0.39 -0.32 8.97
N PRO A 220 1.26 0.04 9.93
CA PRO A 220 2.16 1.17 9.77
C PRO A 220 3.20 0.93 8.68
N ILE A 221 3.65 2.02 8.05
CA ILE A 221 4.75 2.05 7.11
C ILE A 221 5.97 2.64 7.81
N PRO A 222 7.03 1.83 8.02
CA PRO A 222 8.26 2.26 8.70
C PRO A 222 8.79 3.60 8.22
N SER A 223 9.26 4.42 9.16
CA SER A 223 9.95 5.69 8.91
C SER A 223 9.04 6.82 8.40
N THR A 224 7.73 6.73 8.64
CA THR A 224 6.77 7.81 8.36
C THR A 224 6.10 8.30 9.65
N PRO A 225 5.75 9.59 9.78
CA PRO A 225 5.17 10.13 11.00
C PRO A 225 3.74 9.64 11.18
N SER A 226 3.21 9.81 12.40
CA SER A 226 1.82 9.47 12.76
C SER A 226 0.77 10.35 12.07
N ALA A 227 1.18 11.48 11.50
CA ALA A 227 0.32 12.36 10.71
C ALA A 227 1.17 13.09 9.67
N ASP A 228 0.61 13.23 8.47
CA ASP A 228 1.16 14.08 7.42
C ASP A 228 0.01 14.83 6.75
N GLY A 229 -0.20 16.09 7.17
CA GLY A 229 -1.29 16.92 6.66
C GLY A 229 -1.16 17.30 5.19
N ALA A 230 0.02 17.12 4.59
CA ALA A 230 0.24 17.34 3.16
C ALA A 230 0.13 16.05 2.35
N SER A 231 -0.08 14.89 2.99
CA SER A 231 -0.20 13.60 2.32
C SER A 231 -1.32 13.62 1.29
N VAL A 232 -1.00 13.16 0.08
CA VAL A 232 -2.01 12.93 -0.95
C VAL A 232 -2.99 11.84 -0.54
N MET A 233 -2.58 10.98 0.39
CA MET A 233 -3.41 9.93 0.96
C MET A 233 -4.21 10.41 2.18
N ASN A 234 -4.42 11.71 2.40
CA ASN A 234 -5.45 12.11 3.36
C ASN A 234 -6.85 11.83 2.79
N GLY A 235 -7.73 11.23 3.59
CA GLY A 235 -9.15 11.09 3.25
C GLY A 235 -9.82 12.46 3.17
N GLY A 236 -10.88 12.57 2.37
CA GLY A 236 -11.61 13.83 2.17
C GLY A 236 -10.85 14.87 1.33
N THR A 237 -9.95 14.44 0.44
CA THR A 237 -9.16 15.32 -0.43
C THR A 237 -9.91 15.86 -1.64
N CYS A 238 -11.16 15.46 -1.86
CA CYS A 238 -11.95 15.96 -2.97
C CYS A 238 -12.12 17.48 -2.90
N GLY A 239 -11.81 18.18 -4.00
CA GLY A 239 -11.81 19.65 -4.02
C GLY A 239 -10.46 20.28 -3.69
N ASN A 240 -9.52 19.54 -3.11
CA ASN A 240 -8.20 20.07 -2.79
C ASN A 240 -7.30 20.08 -4.04
N ASN A 241 -6.34 21.00 -4.05
CA ASN A 241 -5.40 21.14 -5.17
C ASN A 241 -4.21 20.20 -5.00
N TRP A 242 -3.76 19.61 -6.10
CA TRP A 242 -2.52 18.84 -6.17
C TRP A 242 -1.31 19.72 -5.86
N GLY A 243 -0.59 19.37 -4.79
CA GLY A 243 0.69 19.97 -4.40
C GLY A 243 1.91 19.09 -4.70
N GLY A 244 1.71 17.90 -5.28
CA GLY A 244 2.72 16.84 -5.36
C GLY A 244 2.63 15.86 -4.19
N PHE A 245 3.36 14.74 -4.30
CA PHE A 245 3.57 13.85 -3.18
C PHE A 245 4.33 14.56 -2.07
N SER A 246 3.84 14.45 -0.84
CA SER A 246 4.58 14.92 0.33
C SER A 246 5.92 14.18 0.45
N TYR A 247 6.82 14.71 1.29
CA TYR A 247 8.05 13.99 1.62
C TYR A 247 7.76 12.58 2.15
N TYR A 248 6.73 12.43 3.00
CA TYR A 248 6.43 11.15 3.62
C TYR A 248 5.66 10.20 2.70
N ASP A 249 4.84 10.69 1.78
CA ASP A 249 4.25 9.86 0.71
C ASP A 249 5.36 9.16 -0.10
N GLN A 250 6.45 9.89 -0.40
CA GLN A 250 7.61 9.34 -1.11
C GLN A 250 8.36 8.32 -0.24
N VAL A 251 8.52 8.57 1.05
CA VAL A 251 9.12 7.60 1.99
C VAL A 251 8.26 6.35 2.09
N ALA A 252 6.94 6.47 2.19
CA ALA A 252 6.03 5.33 2.23
C ALA A 252 6.13 4.50 0.96
N LEU A 253 6.06 5.11 -0.22
CA LEU A 253 6.19 4.40 -1.49
C LEU A 253 7.54 3.66 -1.60
N LYS A 254 8.65 4.26 -1.15
CA LYS A 254 9.97 3.61 -1.12
C LYS A 254 10.08 2.51 -0.08
N ALA A 255 9.40 2.63 1.06
CA ALA A 255 9.38 1.61 2.10
C ALA A 255 8.53 0.40 1.68
N LEU A 256 7.38 0.63 1.03
CA LEU A 256 6.52 -0.43 0.52
C LEU A 256 7.11 -1.11 -0.72
N TYR A 257 7.69 -0.29 -1.59
CA TYR A 257 8.24 -0.67 -2.86
C TYR A 257 9.66 -0.15 -2.92
N PRO A 258 10.61 -0.78 -2.22
CA PRO A 258 12.00 -0.47 -2.42
C PRO A 258 12.31 -0.70 -3.89
N VAL A 259 12.99 0.27 -4.51
CA VAL A 259 13.55 0.04 -5.84
C VAL A 259 14.45 -1.18 -5.68
N THR A 260 14.11 -2.26 -6.37
CA THR A 260 15.11 -3.22 -6.80
C THR A 260 16.01 -2.41 -7.73
N LEU A 261 16.96 -1.66 -7.17
CA LEU A 261 18.07 -1.10 -7.94
C LEU A 261 18.70 -2.33 -8.58
N GLY A 262 18.51 -2.48 -9.88
CA GLY A 262 18.83 -3.71 -10.60
C GLY A 262 20.15 -4.31 -10.15
N GLY A 263 20.17 -5.63 -10.01
CA GLY A 263 21.32 -6.41 -9.61
C GLY A 263 20.92 -7.88 -9.58
N PRO A 264 21.83 -8.79 -9.93
CA PRO A 264 21.52 -10.21 -9.91
C PRO A 264 21.25 -10.68 -8.46
N ASP A 265 20.42 -11.71 -8.30
CA ASP A 265 20.22 -12.40 -7.03
C ASP A 265 21.33 -13.40 -6.72
N ARG A 266 22.26 -13.57 -7.66
CA ARG A 266 23.28 -14.61 -7.59
C ARG A 266 24.60 -14.18 -8.19
N LEU A 267 25.65 -14.87 -7.76
CA LEU A 267 26.96 -14.87 -8.38
C LEU A 267 27.20 -16.28 -8.92
N ASN A 268 27.26 -16.42 -10.25
CA ASN A 268 27.56 -17.69 -10.90
C ASN A 268 29.04 -18.04 -10.78
N THR A 269 29.37 -19.27 -11.16
CA THR A 269 30.75 -19.75 -11.15
C THR A 269 31.66 -18.86 -12.00
N ASN A 270 32.82 -18.51 -11.44
CA ASN A 270 33.83 -17.59 -11.94
C ASN A 270 33.39 -16.13 -12.07
N GLU A 271 32.20 -15.76 -11.61
CA GLU A 271 31.80 -14.35 -11.50
C GLU A 271 32.37 -13.73 -10.21
N GLN A 272 32.44 -12.41 -10.23
CA GLN A 272 32.95 -11.61 -9.12
C GLN A 272 32.04 -10.43 -8.79
N LEU A 273 32.02 -10.07 -7.50
CA LEU A 273 31.39 -8.87 -6.99
C LEU A 273 32.49 -7.90 -6.53
N LEU A 274 32.65 -6.79 -7.23
CA LEU A 274 33.62 -5.73 -6.90
C LEU A 274 33.08 -4.82 -5.79
N GLN A 275 33.97 -4.06 -5.15
CA GLN A 275 33.58 -3.00 -4.22
C GLN A 275 32.48 -2.09 -4.79
N GLY A 276 31.51 -1.76 -3.95
CA GLY A 276 30.32 -0.97 -4.29
C GLY A 276 29.24 -1.76 -5.04
N GLN A 277 29.53 -2.96 -5.55
CA GLN A 277 28.54 -3.80 -6.22
C GLN A 277 27.74 -4.62 -5.21
N VAL A 278 26.52 -4.99 -5.62
CA VAL A 278 25.56 -5.70 -4.77
C VAL A 278 24.95 -6.91 -5.46
N LEU A 279 24.62 -7.94 -4.69
CA LEU A 279 23.55 -8.90 -5.02
C LEU A 279 22.30 -8.51 -4.23
N ARG A 280 21.13 -8.86 -4.75
CA ARG A 280 19.85 -8.56 -4.07
C ARG A 280 18.94 -9.76 -4.08
N SER A 281 18.22 -10.00 -2.99
CA SER A 281 17.15 -11.00 -3.02
C SER A 281 16.11 -10.65 -4.10
N THR A 282 15.42 -11.65 -4.64
CA THR A 282 14.45 -11.45 -5.74
C THR A 282 13.29 -10.51 -5.38
N ASP A 283 12.94 -10.43 -4.09
CA ASP A 283 11.98 -9.47 -3.51
C ASP A 283 12.59 -8.10 -3.14
N GLY A 284 13.91 -7.95 -3.29
CA GLY A 284 14.65 -6.70 -3.11
C GLY A 284 14.92 -6.30 -1.66
N ARG A 285 14.46 -7.09 -0.68
CA ARG A 285 14.55 -6.77 0.75
C ARG A 285 15.96 -6.91 1.33
N PHE A 286 16.73 -7.87 0.82
CA PHE A 286 18.07 -8.17 1.31
C PHE A 286 19.10 -7.81 0.27
N ILE A 287 20.21 -7.23 0.72
CA ILE A 287 21.35 -6.91 -0.12
C ILE A 287 22.59 -7.59 0.43
N LEU A 288 23.38 -8.20 -0.45
CA LEU A 288 24.77 -8.51 -0.18
C LEU A 288 25.62 -7.43 -0.85
N ILE A 289 26.48 -6.74 -0.12
CA ILE A 289 27.35 -5.69 -0.67
C ILE A 289 28.81 -5.97 -0.34
N MET A 290 29.68 -5.82 -1.35
CA MET A 290 31.11 -5.70 -1.13
C MET A 290 31.43 -4.22 -0.83
N GLN A 291 31.67 -3.88 0.42
CA GLN A 291 31.87 -2.51 0.88
C GLN A 291 33.29 -2.00 0.57
N THR A 292 33.44 -0.69 0.45
CA THR A 292 34.72 -0.02 0.12
C THR A 292 35.75 -0.10 1.24
N ASP A 293 35.36 -0.52 2.44
CA ASP A 293 36.24 -0.76 3.58
C ASP A 293 36.79 -2.20 3.62
N GLY A 294 36.47 -3.02 2.61
CA GLY A 294 36.91 -4.41 2.48
C GLY A 294 35.98 -5.45 3.08
N ASN A 295 34.81 -5.05 3.57
CA ASN A 295 33.86 -5.97 4.19
C ASN A 295 32.80 -6.48 3.20
N LEU A 296 32.41 -7.76 3.30
CA LEU A 296 31.26 -8.32 2.58
C LEU A 296 30.11 -8.47 3.58
N VAL A 297 28.98 -7.80 3.34
CA VAL A 297 27.91 -7.67 4.35
C VAL A 297 26.54 -7.93 3.75
N ILE A 298 25.70 -8.67 4.49
CA ILE A 298 24.26 -8.79 4.22
C ILE A 298 23.55 -7.71 5.02
N TYR A 299 22.70 -6.92 4.37
CA TYR A 299 21.78 -6.01 5.02
C TYR A 299 20.32 -6.38 4.75
N TYR A 300 19.49 -6.14 5.76
CA TYR A 300 18.06 -5.93 5.61
C TYR A 300 17.78 -4.46 5.92
N TYR A 301 17.45 -3.67 4.89
CA TYR A 301 17.46 -2.21 4.96
C TYR A 301 18.79 -1.66 5.53
N ASN A 302 18.79 -1.09 6.73
CA ASN A 302 19.96 -0.51 7.39
C ASN A 302 20.55 -1.42 8.49
N VAL A 303 20.03 -2.65 8.65
CA VAL A 303 20.48 -3.60 9.66
C VAL A 303 21.40 -4.63 9.03
N ALA A 304 22.65 -4.70 9.48
CA ALA A 304 23.59 -5.74 9.09
C ALA A 304 23.18 -7.07 9.72
N LEU A 305 22.94 -8.10 8.90
CA LEU A 305 22.55 -9.44 9.36
C LEU A 305 23.76 -10.38 9.47
N TRP A 306 24.72 -10.23 8.56
CA TRP A 306 25.94 -11.04 8.49
C TRP A 306 27.08 -10.23 7.90
N SER A 307 28.31 -10.55 8.28
CA SER A 307 29.53 -9.87 7.84
C SER A 307 30.66 -10.88 7.69
N SER A 308 31.55 -10.68 6.70
CA SER A 308 32.82 -11.43 6.59
C SER A 308 33.83 -11.06 7.67
N ILE A 309 33.59 -9.97 8.42
CA ILE A 309 34.47 -9.46 9.49
C ILE A 309 35.85 -9.10 8.93
N THR A 310 35.86 -8.50 7.74
CA THR A 310 37.09 -8.07 7.04
C THR A 310 37.18 -6.55 6.88
N ALA A 311 36.30 -5.82 7.59
CA ALA A 311 36.27 -4.36 7.59
C ALA A 311 37.60 -3.75 8.07
N GLY A 312 37.93 -2.57 7.51
CA GLY A 312 39.15 -1.83 7.85
C GLY A 312 40.34 -2.10 6.93
N ASN A 313 40.17 -2.94 5.89
CA ASN A 313 41.16 -3.15 4.85
C ASN A 313 40.57 -2.80 3.46
N PRO A 314 40.67 -1.54 3.01
CA PRO A 314 40.10 -1.10 1.74
C PRO A 314 40.77 -1.74 0.51
N ASN A 315 41.89 -2.45 0.67
CA ASN A 315 42.52 -3.17 -0.44
C ASN A 315 41.75 -4.45 -0.81
N ILE A 316 40.92 -5.01 0.08
CA ILE A 316 40.04 -6.14 -0.22
C ILE A 316 38.96 -5.65 -1.19
N ASN A 317 39.13 -5.92 -2.47
CA ASN A 317 38.41 -5.20 -3.52
C ASN A 317 37.36 -6.04 -4.26
N ARG A 318 37.31 -7.36 -4.03
CA ARG A 318 36.37 -8.24 -4.71
C ARG A 318 36.07 -9.53 -3.93
N CYS A 319 34.86 -10.03 -4.16
CA CYS A 319 34.40 -11.36 -3.81
C CYS A 319 34.29 -12.19 -5.09
N VAL A 320 34.77 -13.44 -5.09
CA VAL A 320 34.76 -14.31 -6.27
C VAL A 320 34.13 -15.66 -5.92
N MET A 321 33.13 -16.08 -6.71
CA MET A 321 32.59 -17.45 -6.66
C MET A 321 33.44 -18.33 -7.59
N GLN A 322 34.43 -19.02 -7.05
CA GLN A 322 35.43 -19.73 -7.84
C GLN A 322 34.91 -21.01 -8.50
N GLY A 323 35.60 -21.45 -9.56
CA GLY A 323 35.32 -22.67 -10.33
C GLY A 323 35.33 -23.97 -9.52
N ASP A 324 36.06 -23.98 -8.41
CA ASP A 324 36.20 -25.12 -7.50
C ASP A 324 35.07 -25.22 -6.46
N GLY A 325 34.12 -24.27 -6.51
CA GLY A 325 32.98 -24.20 -5.61
C GLY A 325 33.20 -23.36 -4.36
N ASN A 326 34.32 -22.66 -4.24
CA ASN A 326 34.65 -21.83 -3.08
C ASN A 326 34.30 -20.35 -3.30
N LEU A 327 33.83 -19.66 -2.26
CA LEU A 327 33.63 -18.21 -2.28
C LEU A 327 34.78 -17.54 -1.53
N VAL A 328 35.48 -16.60 -2.16
CA VAL A 328 36.71 -16.02 -1.59
C VAL A 328 36.75 -14.49 -1.76
N LEU A 329 37.17 -13.79 -0.70
CA LEU A 329 37.50 -12.36 -0.76
C LEU A 329 38.98 -12.17 -1.05
N TYR A 330 39.27 -11.35 -2.06
CA TYR A 330 40.63 -11.04 -2.49
C TYR A 330 40.92 -9.55 -2.41
N ASP A 331 42.17 -9.22 -2.13
CA ASP A 331 42.70 -7.88 -2.29
C ASP A 331 43.26 -7.60 -3.69
N THR A 332 43.67 -6.35 -3.90
CA THR A 332 44.32 -5.86 -5.14
C THR A 332 45.61 -6.61 -5.49
N GLY A 333 46.27 -7.25 -4.51
CA GLY A 333 47.46 -8.08 -4.68
C GLY A 333 47.17 -9.57 -4.93
N ASN A 334 45.90 -9.96 -5.06
CA ASN A 334 45.43 -11.35 -5.15
C ASN A 334 45.66 -12.19 -3.89
N VAL A 335 45.84 -11.57 -2.73
CA VAL A 335 45.89 -12.28 -1.45
C VAL A 335 44.47 -12.55 -0.97
N ALA A 336 44.21 -13.79 -0.55
CA ALA A 336 42.92 -14.18 0.02
C ALA A 336 42.82 -13.74 1.49
N HIS A 337 41.72 -13.08 1.86
CA HIS A 337 41.48 -12.60 3.23
C HIS A 337 40.34 -13.32 3.95
N TRP A 338 39.41 -13.91 3.20
CA TRP A 338 38.30 -14.70 3.74
C TRP A 338 37.87 -15.75 2.72
N SER A 339 37.38 -16.90 3.20
CA SER A 339 36.84 -17.97 2.37
C SER A 339 35.67 -18.67 3.06
N SER A 340 34.70 -19.14 2.26
CA SER A 340 33.61 -20.00 2.75
C SER A 340 34.04 -21.43 3.08
N ASN A 341 35.27 -21.83 2.72
CA ASN A 341 35.82 -23.18 2.90
C ASN A 341 34.94 -24.28 2.27
N THR A 342 34.44 -24.02 1.06
CA THR A 342 33.54 -24.92 0.32
C THR A 342 34.15 -25.54 -0.93
N THR A 343 35.48 -25.53 -1.05
CA THR A 343 36.20 -26.19 -2.16
C THR A 343 35.87 -27.68 -2.20
N THR A 344 35.17 -28.10 -3.24
CA THR A 344 34.85 -29.52 -3.52
C THR A 344 35.28 -29.94 -4.94
N GLY A 345 35.71 -28.99 -5.77
CA GLY A 345 35.95 -29.19 -7.20
C GLY A 345 34.67 -29.16 -8.04
N ILE A 346 33.52 -28.86 -7.44
CA ILE A 346 32.23 -28.74 -8.13
C ILE A 346 31.89 -27.25 -8.26
N PRO A 347 31.56 -26.76 -9.47
CA PRO A 347 31.08 -25.39 -9.68
C PRO A 347 29.96 -25.01 -8.70
N GLY A 348 30.09 -23.84 -8.08
CA GLY A 348 29.11 -23.30 -7.15
C GLY A 348 28.40 -22.06 -7.69
N VAL A 349 27.21 -21.81 -7.15
CA VAL A 349 26.46 -20.55 -7.32
C VAL A 349 26.11 -20.00 -5.95
N LEU A 350 26.43 -18.73 -5.71
CA LEU A 350 26.03 -18.00 -4.52
C LEU A 350 24.67 -17.35 -4.79
N VAL A 351 23.69 -17.48 -3.89
CA VAL A 351 22.34 -16.91 -4.07
C VAL A 351 21.94 -16.14 -2.81
N MET A 352 21.55 -14.88 -2.99
CA MET A 352 20.88 -14.07 -1.98
C MET A 352 19.38 -14.37 -2.03
N GLN A 353 18.87 -15.07 -1.03
CA GLN A 353 17.50 -15.56 -1.00
C GLN A 353 16.54 -14.56 -0.33
N SER A 354 15.26 -14.65 -0.67
CA SER A 354 14.20 -13.79 -0.12
C SER A 354 13.75 -14.16 1.29
N ASP A 355 14.32 -15.20 1.89
CA ASP A 355 14.15 -15.54 3.31
C ASP A 355 15.23 -14.90 4.21
N GLY A 356 16.14 -14.13 3.61
CA GLY A 356 17.27 -13.47 4.28
C GLY A 356 18.55 -14.28 4.30
N ASN A 357 18.58 -15.49 3.76
CA ASN A 357 19.76 -16.35 3.75
C ASN A 357 20.63 -16.13 2.50
N LEU A 358 21.95 -16.18 2.68
CA LEU A 358 22.91 -16.22 1.58
C LEU A 358 23.48 -17.64 1.52
N VAL A 359 23.28 -18.32 0.39
CA VAL A 359 23.59 -19.76 0.29
C VAL A 359 24.46 -20.06 -0.92
N ILE A 360 25.47 -20.91 -0.74
CA ILE A 360 26.25 -21.49 -1.84
C ILE A 360 25.64 -22.85 -2.18
N TYR A 361 25.20 -23.01 -3.42
CA TYR A 361 24.71 -24.27 -3.96
C TYR A 361 25.74 -24.90 -4.89
N GLN A 362 25.93 -26.21 -4.76
CA GLN A 362 26.68 -27.04 -5.70
C GLN A 362 25.78 -28.21 -6.10
N ASN A 363 25.48 -28.36 -7.40
CA ASN A 363 24.52 -29.34 -7.93
C ASN A 363 23.16 -29.32 -7.18
N GLY A 364 22.66 -28.13 -6.84
CA GLY A 364 21.40 -27.96 -6.11
C GLY A 364 21.45 -28.27 -4.61
N VAL A 365 22.60 -28.73 -4.08
CA VAL A 365 22.79 -28.97 -2.65
C VAL A 365 23.45 -27.75 -2.00
N GLY A 366 22.84 -27.24 -0.92
CA GLY A 366 23.42 -26.16 -0.12
C GLY A 366 24.67 -26.64 0.62
N ARG A 367 25.79 -25.95 0.44
CA ARG A 367 27.10 -26.30 1.05
C ARG A 367 27.52 -25.35 2.16
N TRP A 368 27.05 -24.13 2.10
CA TRP A 368 27.29 -23.10 3.11
C TRP A 368 26.12 -22.13 3.12
N SER A 369 25.80 -21.60 4.29
CA SER A 369 24.81 -20.56 4.49
C SER A 369 25.29 -19.53 5.49
N SER A 370 24.84 -18.28 5.34
CA SER A 370 25.03 -17.22 6.32
C SER A 370 24.27 -17.46 7.63
N ASN A 371 23.31 -18.40 7.63
CA ASN A 371 22.44 -18.73 8.76
C ASN A 371 21.59 -17.55 9.24
N THR A 372 21.18 -16.71 8.28
CA THR A 372 20.35 -15.52 8.51
C THR A 372 18.92 -15.70 8.01
N ALA A 373 18.48 -16.94 7.77
CA ALA A 373 17.11 -17.23 7.36
C ALA A 373 16.09 -16.87 8.47
N GLY A 374 14.90 -16.43 8.07
CA GLY A 374 13.76 -16.22 8.98
C GLY A 374 13.18 -14.80 9.00
N TYR A 375 13.41 -14.01 7.95
CA TYR A 375 12.99 -12.60 7.84
C TYR A 375 11.90 -12.34 6.79
#